data_AF-A0A8H5NFJ4-F1
#
_entry.id   AF-A0A8H5NFJ4-F1
#
_cell.length_a   1.000
_cell.length_b   1.000
_cell.length_c   1.000
_cell.angle_alpha   90.00
_cell.angle_beta   90.00
_cell.angle_gamma   90.00
#
_symmetry.space_group_name_H-M   'P 1'
#
loop_
_entity.id
_entity.type
_entity.pdbx_description
1 polymer ?
#
loop_
_entity_poly.entity_id
_entity_poly.type
_entity_poly.pdbx_seq_one_letter_code
_entity_poly.pdbx_strand_id
1 'polypeptide(L)'
;MEFGPRYATLLSASSYAGLLIGALFLGTLADNFGPRLVWQASIFGCSIMTAIAASSRNWATLNVFVALIGLFAGGSLAIDLTLLAEAIPQEWSFILSNLAGIWGFGNAVTGLIAWPLLVNFRCPSGSTPDTCSRSDNMGWRYLYITLGGLCLVMSLI
;
A
#
# COMPACT_ATOMS: atom_id res chain seq x y z
N MET A 1 -15.15 -15.25 7.54
CA MET A 1 -13.92 -14.68 6.93
C MET A 1 -13.46 -15.65 5.85
N GLU A 2 -13.08 -15.19 4.65
CA GLU A 2 -12.73 -16.07 3.51
C GLU A 2 -11.58 -17.04 3.78
N PHE A 3 -10.53 -16.63 4.52
CA PHE A 3 -9.29 -17.41 4.61
C PHE A 3 -9.05 -18.20 5.91
N GLY A 4 -9.94 -18.11 6.90
CA GLY A 4 -9.80 -18.81 8.19
C GLY A 4 -8.39 -18.85 8.81
N PRO A 5 -7.65 -17.72 8.93
CA PRO A 5 -6.24 -17.75 9.31
C PRO A 5 -6.04 -18.09 10.79
N ARG A 6 -4.99 -18.87 11.11
CA ARG A 6 -4.57 -19.15 12.51
C ARG A 6 -4.11 -17.89 13.26
N TYR A 7 -3.54 -16.93 12.55
CA TYR A 7 -3.10 -15.63 13.07
C TYR A 7 -3.65 -14.50 12.21
N ALA A 8 -4.66 -13.78 12.71
CA ALA A 8 -5.28 -12.67 11.99
C ALA A 8 -4.34 -11.45 11.82
N THR A 9 -3.41 -11.27 12.76
CA THR A 9 -2.45 -10.14 12.77
C THR A 9 -1.27 -10.31 11.81
N LEU A 10 -1.15 -11.47 11.16
CA LEU A 10 -0.02 -11.77 10.26
C LEU A 10 0.06 -10.79 9.09
N LEU A 11 -1.09 -10.28 8.63
CA LEU A 11 -1.15 -9.32 7.52
C LEU A 11 -0.48 -7.99 7.88
N SER A 12 -0.70 -7.50 9.10
CA SER A 12 -0.04 -6.29 9.61
C SER A 12 1.44 -6.54 9.89
N ALA A 13 1.79 -7.71 10.43
CA ALA A 13 3.18 -8.07 10.67
C ALA A 13 3.98 -8.13 9.36
N SER A 14 3.42 -8.73 8.31
CA SER A 14 4.06 -8.80 6.99
C SER A 14 4.19 -7.42 6.34
N SER A 15 3.19 -6.53 6.47
CA SER A 15 3.31 -5.16 5.95
C SER A 15 4.43 -4.38 6.63
N TYR A 16 4.55 -4.46 7.96
CA TYR A 16 5.61 -3.77 8.70
C TYR A 16 7.00 -4.36 8.45
N ALA A 17 7.10 -5.69 8.32
CA ALA A 17 8.34 -6.34 7.92
C ALA A 17 8.79 -5.89 6.53
N GLY A 18 7.85 -5.81 5.58
CA GLY A 18 8.08 -5.24 4.26
C GLY A 18 8.59 -3.81 4.32
N LEU A 19 7.89 -2.93 5.05
CA LEU A 19 8.26 -1.53 5.24
C LEU A 19 9.70 -1.36 5.76
N LEU A 20 10.08 -2.15 6.77
CA LEU A 20 11.43 -2.10 7.34
C LEU A 20 12.50 -2.48 6.30
N ILE A 21 12.31 -3.59 5.60
CA ILE A 21 13.23 -4.05 4.56
C ILE A 21 13.30 -3.00 3.43
N GLY A 22 12.15 -2.50 2.99
CA GLY A 22 12.04 -1.45 1.99
C GLY A 22 12.85 -0.20 2.33
N ALA A 23 12.66 0.33 3.54
CA ALA A 23 13.36 1.54 3.99
C ALA A 23 14.89 1.38 3.97
N LEU A 24 15.40 0.20 4.36
CA LEU A 24 16.85 -0.07 4.40
C LEU A 24 17.44 -0.23 2.99
N PHE A 25 16.80 -1.03 2.14
CA PHE A 25 17.37 -1.38 0.82
C PHE A 25 17.09 -0.33 -0.25
N LEU A 26 15.86 0.19 -0.35
CA LEU A 26 15.53 1.20 -1.36
C LEU A 26 16.06 2.58 -0.98
N GLY A 27 16.19 2.89 0.32
CA GLY A 27 16.87 4.11 0.78
C GLY A 27 18.33 4.13 0.35
N THR A 28 19.08 3.06 0.63
CA THR A 28 20.49 2.95 0.18
C THR A 28 20.62 2.89 -1.33
N LEU A 29 19.64 2.33 -2.05
CA LEU A 29 19.61 2.37 -3.51
C LEU A 29 19.41 3.79 -4.06
N ALA A 30 18.57 4.60 -3.39
CA ALA A 30 18.32 5.99 -3.76
C ALA A 30 19.58 6.86 -3.65
N ASP A 31 20.41 6.61 -2.65
CA ASP A 31 21.69 7.32 -2.48
C ASP A 31 22.67 7.05 -3.64
N ASN A 32 22.60 5.86 -4.25
CA ASN A 32 23.52 5.46 -5.34
C ASN A 32 23.00 5.81 -6.75
N PHE A 33 21.70 5.64 -7.00
CA PHE A 33 21.10 5.80 -8.33
C PHE A 33 20.33 7.11 -8.52
N GLY A 34 20.18 7.89 -7.44
CA GLY A 34 19.44 9.14 -7.41
C GLY A 34 18.00 8.97 -6.90
N PRO A 35 17.52 9.89 -6.04
CA PRO A 35 16.25 9.74 -5.34
C PRO A 35 15.03 9.73 -6.27
N ARG A 36 15.03 10.54 -7.34
CA ARG A 36 13.90 10.63 -8.29
C ARG A 36 13.57 9.30 -8.96
N LEU A 37 14.59 8.61 -9.49
CA LEU A 37 14.40 7.37 -10.25
C LEU A 37 13.93 6.23 -9.33
N VAL A 38 14.56 6.10 -8.16
CA VAL A 38 14.19 5.05 -7.19
C VAL A 38 12.81 5.31 -6.61
N TRP A 39 12.43 6.57 -6.39
CA TRP A 39 11.09 6.94 -5.95
C TRP A 39 10.01 6.56 -6.98
N GLN A 40 10.20 6.93 -8.25
CA GLN A 40 9.26 6.56 -9.33
C GLN A 40 9.14 5.04 -9.49
N ALA A 41 10.27 4.32 -9.50
CA ALA A 41 10.28 2.86 -9.57
C ALA A 41 9.57 2.20 -8.38
N SER A 42 9.71 2.78 -7.17
CA SER A 42 9.06 2.28 -5.97
C SER A 42 7.54 2.44 -6.03
N ILE A 43 7.02 3.60 -6.43
CA ILE A 43 5.57 3.81 -6.55
C ILE A 43 4.98 2.95 -7.67
N PHE A 44 5.69 2.82 -8.79
CA PHE A 44 5.28 1.93 -9.88
C PHE A 44 5.26 0.45 -9.45
N GLY A 45 6.28 0.00 -8.72
CA GLY A 45 6.32 -1.35 -8.15
C GLY A 45 5.19 -1.60 -7.14
N CYS A 46 4.96 -0.64 -6.24
CA CYS A 46 3.90 -0.70 -5.23
C CYS A 46 2.51 -0.82 -5.87
N SER A 47 2.21 0.01 -6.88
CA SER A 47 0.91 0.01 -7.57
C SER A 47 0.63 -1.30 -8.31
N ILE A 48 1.62 -1.83 -9.04
CA ILE A 48 1.50 -3.14 -9.71
C ILE A 48 1.29 -4.27 -8.70
N MET A 49 2.11 -4.33 -7.64
CA MET A 49 1.99 -5.38 -6.63
C MET A 49 0.65 -5.31 -5.89
N THR A 50 0.12 -4.10 -5.66
CA THR A 50 -1.21 -3.90 -5.06
C THR A 50 -2.32 -4.42 -5.97
N ALA A 51 -2.25 -4.16 -7.28
CA ALA A 51 -3.21 -4.70 -8.24
C ALA A 51 -3.13 -6.24 -8.33
N ILE A 52 -1.92 -6.81 -8.33
CA ILE A 52 -1.72 -8.27 -8.36
C ILE A 52 -2.20 -8.93 -7.06
N ALA A 53 -2.00 -8.28 -5.91
CA ALA A 53 -2.43 -8.81 -4.60
C ALA A 53 -3.95 -9.07 -4.55
N ALA A 54 -4.75 -8.29 -5.29
CA ALA A 54 -6.19 -8.53 -5.41
C ALA A 54 -6.55 -9.89 -6.02
N SER A 55 -5.63 -10.52 -6.76
CA SER A 55 -5.81 -11.85 -7.36
C SER A 55 -5.54 -13.01 -6.40
N SER A 56 -4.99 -12.75 -5.19
CA SER A 56 -4.52 -13.80 -4.29
C SER A 56 -5.65 -14.73 -3.84
N ARG A 57 -5.42 -16.05 -3.89
CA ARG A 57 -6.42 -17.07 -3.53
C ARG A 57 -6.20 -17.68 -2.14
N ASN A 58 -5.05 -17.44 -1.53
CA ASN A 58 -4.63 -18.02 -0.25
C ASN A 58 -4.12 -16.93 0.70
N TRP A 59 -4.29 -17.15 2.00
CA TRP A 59 -3.78 -16.24 3.05
C TRP A 59 -2.27 -16.03 2.97
N ALA A 60 -1.50 -17.11 2.82
CA ALA A 60 -0.04 -17.03 2.76
C ALA A 60 0.42 -16.18 1.56
N THR A 61 -0.19 -16.40 0.39
CA THR A 61 0.12 -15.65 -0.83
C THR A 61 -0.22 -14.16 -0.67
N LEU A 62 -1.34 -13.84 -0.02
CA LEU A 62 -1.70 -12.45 0.27
C LEU A 62 -0.64 -11.77 1.17
N ASN A 63 -0.16 -12.46 2.21
CA ASN A 63 0.87 -11.92 3.11
C ASN A 63 2.19 -11.65 2.37
N VAL A 64 2.58 -12.52 1.44
CA VAL A 64 3.78 -12.32 0.62
C VAL A 64 3.61 -11.07 -0.26
N PHE A 65 2.47 -10.91 -0.92
CA PHE A 65 2.23 -9.70 -1.71
C PHE A 65 2.16 -8.45 -0.85
N VAL A 66 1.56 -8.50 0.34
CA VAL A 66 1.52 -7.37 1.27
C VAL A 66 2.92 -7.01 1.79
N ALA A 67 3.79 -8.00 2.02
CA ALA A 67 5.19 -7.73 2.34
C ALA A 67 5.92 -7.04 1.18
N LEU A 68 5.67 -7.45 -0.07
CA LEU A 68 6.26 -6.81 -1.26
C LEU A 68 5.73 -5.39 -1.47
N ILE A 69 4.42 -5.16 -1.28
CA ILE A 69 3.81 -3.83 -1.28
C ILE A 69 4.47 -2.96 -0.20
N GLY A 70 4.62 -3.51 1.01
CA GLY A 70 5.31 -2.86 2.12
C GLY A 70 6.76 -2.51 1.80
N LEU A 71 7.49 -3.39 1.10
CA LEU A 71 8.86 -3.13 0.65
C LEU A 71 8.92 -1.90 -0.25
N PHE A 72 8.08 -1.81 -1.27
CA PHE A 72 8.09 -0.65 -2.16
C PHE A 72 7.59 0.63 -1.47
N ALA A 73 6.54 0.52 -0.64
CA ALA A 73 6.02 1.65 0.13
C ALA A 73 7.05 2.18 1.15
N GLY A 74 7.83 1.29 1.78
CA GLY A 74 8.84 1.68 2.77
C GLY A 74 9.99 2.45 2.13
N GLY A 75 10.37 2.05 0.93
CA GLY A 75 11.35 2.77 0.11
C GLY A 75 10.87 4.17 -0.27
N SER A 76 9.65 4.30 -0.80
CA SER A 76 9.12 5.61 -1.19
C SER A 76 9.02 6.57 0.00
N LEU A 77 8.56 6.07 1.16
CA LEU A 77 8.46 6.86 2.39
C LEU A 77 9.82 7.39 2.88
N ALA A 78 10.90 6.61 2.75
CA ALA A 78 12.23 7.05 3.14
C ALA A 78 12.80 8.14 2.20
N ILE A 79 12.42 8.10 0.93
CA ILE A 79 12.93 8.99 -0.13
C ILE A 79 12.08 10.26 -0.28
N ASP A 80 10.80 10.22 0.10
CA ASP A 80 9.85 11.35 -0.05
C ASP A 80 10.39 12.67 0.53
N LEU A 81 10.97 12.61 1.74
CA LEU A 81 11.47 13.79 2.43
C LEU A 81 12.72 14.37 1.77
N THR A 82 13.64 13.51 1.30
CA THR A 82 14.88 13.97 0.65
C THR A 82 14.57 14.58 -0.71
N LEU A 83 13.69 13.95 -1.47
CA LEU A 83 13.25 14.46 -2.76
C LEU A 83 12.55 15.81 -2.65
N LEU A 84 11.66 15.96 -1.66
CA LEU A 84 10.95 17.22 -1.43
C LEU A 84 11.92 18.31 -0.97
N ALA A 85 12.87 17.99 -0.09
CA ALA A 85 13.88 18.93 0.38
C ALA A 85 14.81 19.42 -0.75
N GLU A 86 15.13 18.56 -1.72
CA GLU A 86 15.90 18.95 -2.92
C GLU A 86 15.09 19.85 -3.87
N ALA A 87 13.77 19.71 -3.89
CA ALA A 87 12.90 20.45 -4.81
C ALA A 87 12.55 21.87 -4.33
N ILE A 88 12.70 22.17 -3.04
CA ILE A 88 12.27 23.43 -2.44
C ILE A 88 13.43 24.27 -1.90
N PRO A 89 13.39 25.61 -2.04
CA PRO A 89 14.33 26.50 -1.36
C PRO A 89 14.05 26.57 0.15
N GLN A 90 15.10 26.78 0.97
CA GLN A 90 15.03 26.74 2.44
C GLN A 90 13.97 27.68 3.05
N GLU A 91 13.64 28.78 2.38
CA GLU A 91 12.63 29.74 2.83
C GLU A 91 11.22 29.11 2.99
N TRP A 92 10.95 27.99 2.31
CA TRP A 92 9.64 27.32 2.26
C TRP A 92 9.64 25.98 3.00
N SER A 93 10.58 25.79 3.94
CA SER A 93 10.77 24.52 4.67
C SER A 93 9.52 24.04 5.42
N PHE A 94 8.56 24.91 5.72
CA PHE A 94 7.27 24.53 6.33
C PHE A 94 6.44 23.56 5.47
N ILE A 95 6.67 23.51 4.15
CA ILE A 95 6.02 22.55 3.24
C ILE A 95 6.39 21.10 3.60
N LEU A 96 7.60 20.86 4.13
CA LEU A 96 8.02 19.54 4.60
C LEU A 96 7.11 19.03 5.73
N SER A 97 6.68 19.93 6.63
CA SER A 97 5.75 19.58 7.70
C SER A 97 4.33 19.30 7.19
N ASN A 98 3.91 19.96 6.10
CA ASN A 98 2.61 19.72 5.47
C ASN A 98 2.49 18.35 4.79
N LEU A 99 3.62 17.66 4.52
CA LEU A 99 3.63 16.29 4.00
C LEU A 99 2.85 15.33 4.90
N ALA A 100 2.96 15.48 6.22
CA ALA A 100 2.20 14.68 7.18
C ALA A 100 0.68 14.92 7.07
N GLY A 101 0.27 16.15 6.75
CA GLY A 101 -1.13 16.49 6.49
C GLY A 101 -1.66 15.81 5.23
N ILE A 102 -0.87 15.81 4.16
CA ILE A 102 -1.19 15.12 2.90
C ILE A 102 -1.30 13.60 3.12
N TRP A 103 -0.41 13.02 3.93
CA TRP A 103 -0.48 11.61 4.29
C TRP A 103 -1.77 11.26 5.04
N GLY A 104 -2.19 12.10 5.99
CA GLY A 104 -3.48 11.96 6.67
C GLY A 104 -4.67 12.07 5.70
N PHE A 105 -4.62 13.01 4.77
CA PHE A 105 -5.64 13.17 3.74
C PHE A 105 -5.74 11.93 2.83
N GLY A 106 -4.61 11.34 2.43
CA GLY A 106 -4.57 10.09 1.66
C GLY A 106 -5.25 8.92 2.39
N ASN A 107 -5.03 8.80 3.71
CA ASN A 107 -5.72 7.81 4.54
C ASN A 107 -7.22 8.06 4.61
N ALA A 108 -7.65 9.32 4.72
CA ALA A 108 -9.07 9.68 4.72
C ALA A 108 -9.75 9.32 3.40
N VAL A 109 -9.15 9.67 2.26
CA VAL A 109 -9.64 9.30 0.92
C VAL A 109 -9.72 7.78 0.78
N THR A 110 -8.70 7.06 1.22
CA THR A 110 -8.68 5.59 1.21
C THR A 110 -9.84 5.01 2.03
N GLY A 111 -10.10 5.56 3.22
CA GLY A 111 -11.24 5.16 4.06
C GLY A 111 -12.59 5.42 3.40
N LEU A 112 -12.76 6.57 2.74
CA LEU A 112 -13.98 6.92 2.01
C LEU A 112 -14.24 5.98 0.82
N ILE A 113 -13.20 5.53 0.12
CA ILE A 113 -13.32 4.53 -0.96
C ILE A 113 -13.59 3.14 -0.39
N ALA A 114 -12.91 2.79 0.71
CA ALA A 114 -13.03 1.47 1.35
C ALA A 114 -14.43 1.23 1.93
N TRP A 115 -15.08 2.24 2.50
CA TRP A 115 -16.39 2.08 3.13
C TRP A 115 -17.43 1.44 2.21
N PRO A 116 -17.83 2.04 1.07
CA PRO A 116 -18.88 1.47 0.24
C PRO A 116 -18.48 0.10 -0.32
N LEU A 117 -17.20 -0.11 -0.64
CA LEU A 117 -16.74 -1.39 -1.19
C LEU A 117 -16.80 -2.51 -0.15
N LEU A 118 -16.36 -2.24 1.08
CA LEU A 118 -16.37 -3.24 2.13
C LEU A 118 -17.76 -3.48 2.70
N VAL A 119 -18.64 -2.48 2.79
CA VAL A 119 -19.99 -2.66 3.32
C VAL A 119 -20.89 -3.43 2.34
N ASN A 120 -20.80 -3.14 1.05
CA ASN A 120 -21.67 -3.75 0.04
C ASN A 120 -21.18 -5.13 -0.45
N PHE A 121 -19.86 -5.40 -0.40
CA PHE A 121 -19.26 -6.62 -0.95
C PHE A 121 -18.46 -7.40 0.11
N ARG A 122 -19.08 -7.63 1.26
CA ARG A 122 -18.56 -8.48 2.34
C ARG A 122 -19.46 -9.68 2.55
N CYS A 123 -18.87 -10.75 3.06
CA CYS A 123 -19.64 -11.88 3.56
C CYS A 123 -20.59 -11.46 4.71
N PRO A 124 -21.77 -12.08 4.80
CA PRO A 124 -22.71 -11.87 5.90
C PRO A 124 -22.07 -12.03 7.28
N SER A 125 -22.63 -11.33 8.28
CA SER A 125 -22.18 -11.44 9.66
C SER A 125 -22.42 -12.87 10.18
N GLY A 126 -21.37 -13.52 10.67
CA GLY A 126 -21.43 -14.91 11.17
C GLY A 126 -20.96 -15.99 10.18
N SER A 127 -20.57 -15.63 8.95
CA SER A 127 -20.06 -16.61 7.98
C SER A 127 -18.69 -17.17 8.36
N THR A 128 -18.61 -18.50 8.41
CA THR A 128 -17.37 -19.29 8.46
C THR A 128 -16.70 -19.34 7.08
N PRO A 129 -15.41 -19.74 6.98
CA PRO A 129 -14.75 -19.96 5.69
C PRO A 129 -15.52 -20.89 4.75
N ASP A 130 -16.26 -21.85 5.31
CA ASP A 130 -17.05 -22.82 4.53
C ASP A 130 -18.35 -22.25 3.96
N THR A 131 -18.85 -21.14 4.54
CA THR A 131 -20.13 -20.50 4.15
C THR A 131 -19.94 -19.17 3.42
N CYS A 132 -18.70 -18.68 3.34
CA CYS A 132 -18.33 -17.43 2.68
C CYS A 132 -17.64 -17.74 1.35
N SER A 133 -18.41 -17.73 0.25
CA SER A 133 -17.85 -17.88 -1.08
C SER A 133 -16.99 -16.66 -1.43
N ARG A 134 -15.96 -16.88 -2.26
CA ARG A 134 -15.12 -15.81 -2.81
C ARG A 134 -15.94 -14.74 -3.55
N SER A 135 -17.03 -15.13 -4.20
CA SER A 135 -17.96 -14.20 -4.89
C SER A 135 -18.52 -13.14 -3.97
N ASP A 136 -18.70 -13.48 -2.69
CA ASP A 136 -19.40 -12.66 -1.72
C ASP A 136 -18.41 -11.77 -0.93
N ASN A 137 -17.11 -12.04 -1.03
CA ASN A 137 -16.03 -11.30 -0.36
C ASN A 137 -15.09 -10.60 -1.36
N MET A 138 -15.66 -9.90 -2.33
CA MET A 138 -14.88 -9.19 -3.35
C MET A 138 -14.49 -7.76 -2.95
N GLY A 139 -15.06 -7.20 -1.87
CA GLY A 139 -14.87 -5.78 -1.51
C GLY A 139 -13.42 -5.36 -1.29
N TRP A 140 -12.63 -6.17 -0.58
CA TRP A 140 -11.21 -5.87 -0.35
C TRP A 140 -10.37 -6.00 -1.63
N ARG A 141 -10.77 -6.89 -2.55
CA ARG A 141 -10.10 -7.04 -3.85
C ARG A 141 -10.36 -5.84 -4.74
N TYR A 142 -11.62 -5.38 -4.78
CA TYR A 142 -11.97 -4.15 -5.48
C TYR A 142 -11.23 -2.96 -4.90
N LEU A 143 -11.12 -2.87 -3.57
CA LEU A 143 -10.34 -1.82 -2.93
C LEU A 143 -8.88 -1.81 -3.42
N TYR A 144 -8.22 -2.97 -3.42
CA TYR A 144 -6.83 -3.10 -3.88
C TYR A 144 -6.68 -2.74 -5.37
N ILE A 145 -7.62 -3.14 -6.23
CA ILE A 145 -7.62 -2.77 -7.65
C ILE A 145 -7.82 -1.26 -7.81
N THR A 146 -8.76 -0.66 -7.08
CA THR A 146 -9.05 0.78 -7.18
C THR A 146 -7.89 1.63 -6.69
N LEU A 147 -7.29 1.29 -5.54
CA LEU A 147 -6.16 2.03 -4.98
C LEU A 147 -4.89 1.80 -5.78
N GLY A 148 -4.63 0.55 -6.19
CA GLY A 148 -3.50 0.21 -7.06
C GLY A 148 -3.60 0.93 -8.41
N GLY A 149 -4.80 0.96 -9.02
CA GLY A 149 -5.06 1.68 -10.26
C GLY A 149 -4.92 3.19 -10.13
N LEU A 150 -5.45 3.78 -9.06
CA LEU A 150 -5.27 5.21 -8.77
C LEU A 150 -3.79 5.56 -8.60
N CYS A 151 -3.05 4.75 -7.82
CA CYS A 151 -1.63 4.94 -7.61
C CYS A 151 -0.82 4.77 -8.91
N LEU A 152 -1.19 3.81 -9.77
CA LEU A 152 -0.58 3.62 -11.08
C LEU A 152 -0.77 4.84 -11.99
N VAL A 153 -2.00 5.37 -12.07
CA VAL A 153 -2.31 6.57 -12.86
C VAL A 153 -1.51 7.76 -12.35
N MET A 154 -1.43 7.93 -11.02
CA MET A 154 -0.61 8.98 -10.42
C MET A 154 0.88 8.79 -10.67
N SER A 155 1.39 7.55 -10.74
CA SER A 155 2.81 7.27 -11.00
C SER A 155 3.26 7.55 -12.44
N LEU A 156 2.31 7.64 -13.37
CA LEU A 156 2.58 7.89 -14.80
C LEU A 156 2.60 9.39 -15.15
N ILE A 157 2.13 10.24 -14.23
CA ILE A 157 2.08 11.71 -14.35
C ILE A 157 3.23 12.30 -13.56
#